data_AF-A0A1V9FDJ8-F1
#
_entry.id   AF-A0A1V9FDJ8-F1
#
_cell.length_a   1.000
_cell.length_b   1.000
_cell.length_c   1.000
_cell.angle_alpha   90.00
_cell.angle_beta   90.00
_cell.angle_gamma   90.00
#
_symmetry.space_group_name_H-M   'P 1'
#
loop_
_entity.id
_entity.type
_entity.pdbx_description
1 polymer ?
#
loop_
_entity_poly.entity_id
_entity_poly.type
_entity_poly.pdbx_seq_one_letter_code
_entity_poly.pdbx_strand_id
1 'polypeptide(L)'
;MRLMPLVTLIIFISLKGYCQNSITSSVTAKEIFRPYYELTEAGGKVLYLPMDYGRSDFSNNQKEAIKRLENAVIVRIDLVYSDYPARTDFSLLTKRRLESLQRIIPKVFLDKSIEFRKIRQTIGKTKNIASGLQHGFFIYFRPLPTKTSGKKEARKLKALLADGEAEKAGDTNNVTWCSQITICVDTNKVNLPVLPEEYTRTITKISVKKAVSRELIEEESEREFLQFGDSVFCVEDKREDGCDEVGYLIYNPVDSTVAKVFERHNWKNSFIVADVTGSMYPYTAQLLKWLQLNLTDKVKRQFVFFNDGDSKDDDKKVIGKTGGIYSVFTNKYDEIENTIITAMENGSGGDLPENNIEALIESDRICRYCDSIVMIADNWAPVKDISLLAGYHKPVKIVLCGVFDKINKDYLKLARETRGSIHLIEEDIYSISLLKEGETIKIHGVTYKLIEGNFVDITPESL
;
A
#
# COMPACT_ATOMS: atom_id res chain seq x y z
N MET A 1 45.83 -35.10 -2.77
CA MET A 1 44.42 -35.57 -2.73
C MET A 1 43.54 -34.38 -2.37
N ARG A 2 42.75 -33.88 -3.32
CA ARG A 2 41.86 -32.71 -3.15
C ARG A 2 40.60 -33.12 -2.38
N LEU A 3 40.48 -32.67 -1.13
CA LEU A 3 39.21 -32.66 -0.40
C LEU A 3 38.40 -31.44 -0.88
N MET A 4 37.56 -31.60 -1.91
CA MET A 4 36.45 -30.68 -2.20
C MET A 4 35.55 -31.27 -3.30
N PRO A 5 34.56 -32.08 -2.91
CA PRO A 5 33.22 -31.90 -3.48
C PRO A 5 32.06 -32.09 -2.47
N LEU A 6 32.34 -32.33 -1.18
CA LEU A 6 31.29 -32.71 -0.21
C LEU A 6 30.54 -31.50 0.37
N VAL A 7 31.21 -30.36 0.58
CA VAL A 7 30.61 -29.16 1.22
C VAL A 7 29.60 -28.48 0.31
N THR A 8 29.86 -28.40 -1.00
CA THR A 8 28.93 -27.83 -1.98
C THR A 8 27.67 -28.68 -2.14
N LEU A 9 27.79 -30.01 -2.07
CA LEU A 9 26.66 -30.93 -2.17
C LEU A 9 25.71 -30.83 -0.96
N ILE A 10 26.26 -30.69 0.25
CA ILE A 10 25.48 -30.55 1.49
C ILE A 10 24.68 -29.24 1.52
N ILE A 11 25.27 -28.13 1.05
CA ILE A 11 24.58 -26.83 0.98
C ILE A 11 23.39 -26.91 -0.02
N PHE A 12 23.56 -27.53 -1.18
CA PHE A 12 22.49 -27.71 -2.16
C PHE A 12 21.36 -28.63 -1.66
N ILE A 13 21.68 -29.68 -0.90
CA ILE A 13 20.67 -30.58 -0.30
C ILE A 13 19.86 -29.81 0.76
N SER A 14 20.52 -29.00 1.60
CA SER A 14 19.85 -28.21 2.64
C SER A 14 18.91 -27.14 2.07
N LEU A 15 19.31 -26.46 0.99
CA LEU A 15 18.48 -25.47 0.29
C LEU A 15 17.25 -26.11 -0.37
N LYS A 16 17.41 -27.30 -1.00
CA LYS A 16 16.27 -28.04 -1.57
C LYS A 16 15.29 -28.50 -0.50
N GLY A 17 15.78 -29.04 0.63
CA GLY A 17 14.94 -29.45 1.75
C GLY A 17 14.16 -28.28 2.36
N TYR A 18 14.83 -27.14 2.56
CA TYR A 18 14.19 -25.94 3.11
C TYR A 18 13.14 -25.35 2.16
N CYS A 19 13.43 -25.31 0.86
CA CYS A 19 12.49 -24.79 -0.14
C CYS A 19 11.28 -25.73 -0.35
N GLN A 20 11.47 -27.05 -0.19
CA GLN A 20 10.37 -28.00 -0.21
C GLN A 20 9.44 -27.82 1.00
N ASN A 21 10.00 -27.55 2.17
CA ASN A 21 9.23 -27.25 3.39
C ASN A 21 8.46 -25.92 3.24
N SER A 22 9.05 -24.88 2.64
CA SER A 22 8.36 -23.61 2.44
C SER A 22 7.24 -23.70 1.39
N ILE A 23 7.43 -24.43 0.27
CA ILE A 23 6.32 -24.74 -0.65
C ILE A 23 5.20 -25.45 0.10
N THR A 24 5.53 -26.42 0.94
CA THR A 24 4.53 -27.16 1.73
C THR A 24 3.76 -26.20 2.63
N SER A 25 4.45 -25.26 3.30
CA SER A 25 3.79 -24.22 4.10
C SER A 25 2.86 -23.31 3.29
N SER A 26 3.26 -22.91 2.07
CA SER A 26 2.42 -22.11 1.15
C SER A 26 1.23 -22.90 0.60
N VAL A 27 1.40 -24.21 0.35
CA VAL A 27 0.29 -25.11 -0.04
C VAL A 27 -0.73 -25.20 1.10
N THR A 28 -0.26 -25.28 2.36
CA THR A 28 -1.11 -25.31 3.55
C THR A 28 -1.63 -23.93 3.97
N ALA A 29 -1.21 -22.84 3.31
CA ALA A 29 -1.73 -21.50 3.60
C ALA A 29 -3.27 -21.49 3.47
N LYS A 30 -3.94 -20.63 4.22
CA LYS A 30 -5.39 -20.54 4.17
C LYS A 30 -5.86 -20.07 2.78
N GLU A 31 -6.96 -20.65 2.33
CA GLU A 31 -7.63 -20.29 1.10
C GLU A 31 -8.70 -19.21 1.38
N ILE A 32 -8.60 -18.08 0.69
CA ILE A 32 -9.50 -16.95 0.82
C ILE A 32 -10.53 -17.06 -0.30
N PHE A 33 -11.81 -17.13 0.09
CA PHE A 33 -12.93 -17.17 -0.85
C PHE A 33 -13.41 -15.75 -1.12
N ARG A 34 -13.48 -15.37 -2.40
CA ARG A 34 -14.03 -14.10 -2.88
C ARG A 34 -14.89 -14.36 -4.11
N PRO A 35 -15.95 -13.58 -4.37
CA PRO A 35 -16.69 -13.70 -5.63
C PRO A 35 -15.77 -13.58 -6.85
N TYR A 36 -14.95 -12.54 -6.89
CA TYR A 36 -13.98 -12.22 -7.95
C TYR A 36 -12.69 -11.65 -7.33
N TYR A 37 -11.57 -11.73 -8.05
CA TYR A 37 -10.29 -11.16 -7.60
C TYR A 37 -10.12 -9.72 -8.07
N GLU A 38 -10.02 -8.79 -7.14
CA GLU A 38 -9.81 -7.37 -7.46
C GLU A 38 -8.33 -6.99 -7.33
N LEU A 39 -7.76 -6.51 -8.43
CA LEU A 39 -6.39 -5.98 -8.42
C LEU A 39 -6.35 -4.65 -7.64
N THR A 40 -5.41 -4.56 -6.69
CA THR A 40 -5.18 -3.37 -5.85
C THR A 40 -3.73 -2.87 -6.03
N GLU A 41 -3.49 -1.80 -6.79
CA GLU A 41 -2.13 -1.22 -6.93
C GLU A 41 -1.74 -0.27 -5.80
N ALA A 42 -2.60 -0.15 -4.80
CA ALA A 42 -2.45 0.90 -3.82
C ALA A 42 -1.27 0.55 -2.89
N GLY A 43 -0.25 1.41 -2.89
CA GLY A 43 1.01 1.21 -2.17
C GLY A 43 2.09 0.37 -2.86
N GLY A 44 1.92 -0.07 -4.11
CA GLY A 44 2.97 -0.86 -4.80
C GLY A 44 2.63 -1.24 -6.25
N LYS A 45 3.58 -1.82 -6.97
CA LYS A 45 3.34 -2.34 -8.33
C LYS A 45 2.89 -3.80 -8.26
N VAL A 46 2.08 -4.21 -9.24
CA VAL A 46 1.72 -5.62 -9.40
C VAL A 46 2.34 -6.20 -10.67
N LEU A 47 2.88 -7.42 -10.54
CA LEU A 47 3.27 -8.25 -11.67
C LEU A 47 2.32 -9.45 -11.74
N TYR A 48 1.58 -9.54 -12.84
CA TYR A 48 0.73 -10.68 -13.12
C TYR A 48 1.48 -11.71 -13.97
N LEU A 49 1.57 -12.94 -13.45
CA LEU A 49 2.10 -14.11 -14.15
C LEU A 49 0.92 -15.03 -14.49
N PRO A 50 0.32 -14.89 -15.69
CA PRO A 50 -0.89 -15.63 -16.06
C PRO A 50 -0.64 -17.12 -16.18
N MET A 51 -1.65 -17.90 -15.83
CA MET A 51 -1.76 -19.32 -16.08
C MET A 51 -3.12 -19.61 -16.68
N ASP A 52 -3.20 -20.59 -17.59
CA ASP A 52 -4.50 -20.97 -18.15
C ASP A 52 -5.35 -21.72 -17.11
N TYR A 53 -6.67 -21.68 -17.30
CA TYR A 53 -7.62 -22.41 -16.48
C TYR A 53 -7.25 -23.91 -16.37
N GLY A 54 -7.15 -24.40 -15.14
CA GLY A 54 -6.77 -25.79 -14.83
C GLY A 54 -5.31 -26.16 -15.16
N ARG A 55 -4.46 -25.20 -15.55
CA ARG A 55 -3.04 -25.43 -15.85
C ARG A 55 -2.11 -24.93 -14.74
N SER A 56 -0.90 -25.48 -14.71
CA SER A 56 0.16 -25.12 -13.78
C SER A 56 1.33 -24.38 -14.42
N ASP A 57 1.40 -24.37 -15.75
CA ASP A 57 2.43 -23.65 -16.49
C ASP A 57 1.94 -22.24 -16.82
N PHE A 58 2.90 -21.32 -16.92
CA PHE A 58 2.61 -19.93 -17.28
C PHE A 58 2.22 -19.84 -18.75
N SER A 59 1.20 -19.04 -19.06
CA SER A 59 0.68 -18.89 -20.43
C SER A 59 1.66 -18.17 -21.35
N ASN A 60 2.54 -17.33 -20.79
CA ASN A 60 3.49 -16.49 -21.54
C ASN A 60 4.94 -16.70 -21.06
N ASN A 61 5.90 -16.22 -21.85
CA ASN A 61 7.30 -16.15 -21.44
C ASN A 61 7.47 -15.09 -20.34
N GLN A 62 7.98 -15.50 -19.18
CA GLN A 62 8.08 -14.66 -17.98
C GLN A 62 9.40 -13.88 -17.87
N LYS A 63 10.37 -14.12 -18.76
CA LYS A 63 11.73 -13.55 -18.63
C LYS A 63 11.74 -12.03 -18.48
N GLU A 64 11.00 -11.31 -19.31
CA GLU A 64 10.98 -9.84 -19.26
C GLU A 64 10.15 -9.32 -18.08
N ALA A 65 9.05 -9.99 -17.77
CA ALA A 65 8.21 -9.70 -16.62
C ALA A 65 9.00 -9.76 -15.30
N ILE A 66 9.83 -10.80 -15.12
CA ILE A 66 10.60 -11.03 -13.89
C ILE A 66 11.73 -10.00 -13.73
N LYS A 67 12.26 -9.41 -14.80
CA LYS A 67 13.27 -8.34 -14.68
C LYS A 67 12.77 -7.16 -13.86
N ARG A 68 11.45 -6.90 -13.87
CA ARG A 68 10.83 -5.85 -13.04
C ARG A 68 11.02 -6.09 -11.53
N LEU A 69 11.38 -7.31 -11.13
CA LEU A 69 11.60 -7.72 -9.75
C LEU A 69 13.08 -7.71 -9.34
N GLU A 70 14.03 -7.49 -10.26
CA GLU A 70 15.47 -7.55 -9.95
C GLU A 70 15.90 -6.47 -8.96
N ASN A 71 15.29 -5.28 -9.04
CA ASN A 71 15.50 -4.16 -8.13
C ASN A 71 14.20 -3.81 -7.42
N ALA A 72 13.60 -4.81 -6.77
CA ALA A 72 12.37 -4.63 -6.03
C ALA A 72 12.30 -5.54 -4.81
N VAL A 73 11.55 -5.09 -3.81
CA VAL A 73 11.13 -5.92 -2.69
C VAL A 73 9.74 -6.47 -2.98
N ILE A 74 9.61 -7.79 -2.88
CA ILE A 74 8.31 -8.46 -2.99
C ILE A 74 7.69 -8.47 -1.60
N VAL A 75 6.43 -8.10 -1.52
CA VAL A 75 5.71 -7.89 -0.26
C VAL A 75 4.58 -8.91 -0.08
N ARG A 76 3.92 -9.29 -1.17
CA ARG A 76 2.82 -10.27 -1.17
C ARG A 76 2.75 -11.03 -2.49
N ILE A 77 2.37 -12.30 -2.43
CA ILE A 77 2.10 -13.13 -3.59
C ILE A 77 0.73 -13.79 -3.44
N ASP A 78 -0.16 -13.49 -4.36
CA ASP A 78 -1.49 -14.08 -4.42
C ASP A 78 -1.54 -15.11 -5.55
N LEU A 79 -1.80 -16.37 -5.21
CA LEU A 79 -2.18 -17.40 -6.17
C LEU A 79 -3.68 -17.36 -6.38
N VAL A 80 -4.10 -16.88 -7.54
CA VAL A 80 -5.52 -16.66 -7.86
C VAL A 80 -6.03 -17.75 -8.79
N TYR A 81 -7.21 -18.30 -8.51
CA TYR A 81 -7.88 -19.28 -9.35
C TYR A 81 -9.38 -19.37 -9.08
N SER A 82 -10.13 -19.98 -10.00
CA SER A 82 -11.56 -20.23 -9.87
C SER A 82 -11.88 -21.41 -8.95
N ASP A 83 -12.98 -21.32 -8.19
CA ASP A 83 -13.63 -22.44 -7.48
C ASP A 83 -14.42 -23.35 -8.45
N TYR A 84 -13.75 -23.83 -9.50
CA TYR A 84 -14.41 -24.66 -10.50
C TYR A 84 -13.50 -25.80 -10.97
N PRO A 85 -14.00 -27.05 -11.00
CA PRO A 85 -15.31 -27.46 -10.48
C PRO A 85 -15.43 -27.23 -8.97
N ALA A 86 -16.59 -26.76 -8.50
CA ALA A 86 -16.78 -26.41 -7.09
C ALA A 86 -16.54 -27.65 -6.19
N ARG A 87 -16.04 -27.41 -4.96
CA ARG A 87 -15.72 -28.47 -3.97
C ARG A 87 -14.65 -29.46 -4.42
N THR A 88 -13.87 -29.13 -5.45
CA THR A 88 -12.69 -29.91 -5.85
C THR A 88 -11.51 -29.59 -4.92
N ASP A 89 -10.74 -30.62 -4.58
CA ASP A 89 -9.43 -30.46 -3.98
C ASP A 89 -8.40 -30.07 -5.05
N PHE A 90 -7.88 -28.85 -4.95
CA PHE A 90 -6.86 -28.33 -5.87
C PHE A 90 -5.44 -28.47 -5.35
N SER A 91 -5.20 -29.16 -4.23
CA SER A 91 -3.90 -29.23 -3.56
C SER A 91 -2.77 -29.66 -4.50
N LEU A 92 -2.99 -30.66 -5.35
CA LEU A 92 -1.99 -31.11 -6.34
C LEU A 92 -1.72 -30.05 -7.41
N LEU A 93 -2.76 -29.40 -7.93
CA LEU A 93 -2.62 -28.35 -8.94
C LEU A 93 -1.91 -27.12 -8.35
N THR A 94 -2.29 -26.71 -7.14
CA THR A 94 -1.65 -25.64 -6.37
C THR A 94 -0.17 -25.93 -6.14
N LYS A 95 0.19 -27.16 -5.73
CA LYS A 95 1.58 -27.56 -5.57
C LYS A 95 2.37 -27.40 -6.87
N ARG A 96 1.84 -27.89 -7.99
CA ARG A 96 2.49 -27.76 -9.32
C ARG A 96 2.66 -26.30 -9.73
N ARG A 97 1.69 -25.43 -9.44
CA ARG A 97 1.77 -23.98 -9.70
C ARG A 97 2.88 -23.33 -8.88
N LEU A 98 2.99 -23.68 -7.61
CA LEU A 98 4.06 -23.17 -6.74
C LEU A 98 5.44 -23.67 -7.19
N GLU A 99 5.55 -24.92 -7.64
CA GLU A 99 6.78 -25.45 -8.27
C GLU A 99 7.13 -24.68 -9.55
N SER A 100 6.13 -24.30 -10.37
CA SER A 100 6.36 -23.40 -11.52
C SER A 100 6.90 -22.05 -11.10
N LEU A 101 6.35 -21.43 -10.05
CA LEU A 101 6.87 -20.17 -9.52
C LEU A 101 8.28 -20.32 -8.94
N GLN A 102 8.56 -21.40 -8.22
CA GLN A 102 9.87 -21.68 -7.63
C GLN A 102 10.96 -21.80 -8.69
N ARG A 103 10.64 -22.39 -9.85
CA ARG A 103 11.60 -22.49 -10.98
C ARG A 103 12.05 -21.13 -11.49
N ILE A 104 11.19 -20.12 -11.43
CA ILE A 104 11.47 -18.80 -12.02
C ILE A 104 11.89 -17.76 -10.98
N ILE A 105 11.42 -17.84 -9.74
CA ILE A 105 11.74 -16.91 -8.65
C ILE A 105 11.93 -17.70 -7.34
N PRO A 106 12.98 -18.53 -7.20
CA PRO A 106 13.14 -19.41 -6.04
C PRO A 106 13.30 -18.65 -4.72
N LYS A 107 13.84 -17.42 -4.77
CA LYS A 107 14.12 -16.58 -3.59
C LYS A 107 12.86 -16.24 -2.78
N VAL A 108 11.69 -16.15 -3.42
CA VAL A 108 10.43 -15.80 -2.71
C VAL A 108 10.00 -16.86 -1.70
N PHE A 109 10.49 -18.09 -1.83
CA PHE A 109 10.21 -19.18 -0.90
C PHE A 109 11.20 -19.26 0.26
N LEU A 110 12.23 -18.40 0.26
CA LEU A 110 13.21 -18.30 1.35
C LEU A 110 12.89 -17.13 2.28
N ASP A 111 12.20 -16.12 1.76
CA ASP A 111 11.82 -14.92 2.49
C ASP A 111 10.50 -15.13 3.23
N LYS A 112 10.57 -15.15 4.56
CA LYS A 112 9.40 -15.33 5.45
C LYS A 112 8.59 -14.05 5.64
N SER A 113 9.10 -12.90 5.20
CA SER A 113 8.36 -11.63 5.25
C SER A 113 7.30 -11.55 4.14
N ILE A 114 7.47 -12.32 3.06
CA ILE A 114 6.53 -12.35 1.94
C ILE A 114 5.26 -13.09 2.36
N GLU A 115 4.14 -12.38 2.29
CA GLU A 115 2.84 -12.98 2.51
C GLU A 115 2.37 -13.78 1.29
N PHE A 116 2.11 -15.07 1.45
CA PHE A 116 1.47 -15.89 0.42
C PHE A 116 -0.02 -16.08 0.70
N ARG A 117 -0.88 -15.81 -0.29
CA ARG A 117 -2.32 -16.07 -0.21
C ARG A 117 -2.77 -16.96 -1.36
N LYS A 118 -3.78 -17.79 -1.10
CA LYS A 118 -4.55 -18.49 -2.13
C LYS A 118 -5.90 -17.81 -2.24
N ILE A 119 -6.21 -17.24 -3.39
CA ILE A 119 -7.51 -16.61 -3.64
C ILE A 119 -8.34 -17.50 -4.56
N ARG A 120 -9.42 -18.03 -4.01
CA ARG A 120 -10.37 -18.89 -4.72
C ARG A 120 -11.62 -18.08 -5.08
N GLN A 121 -11.82 -17.86 -6.38
CA GLN A 121 -12.90 -17.05 -6.95
C GLN A 121 -14.19 -17.87 -7.12
N THR A 122 -15.27 -17.49 -6.44
CA THR A 122 -16.49 -18.31 -6.30
C THR A 122 -17.58 -18.01 -7.33
N ILE A 123 -17.45 -16.94 -8.14
CA ILE A 123 -18.43 -16.58 -9.18
C ILE A 123 -18.43 -17.53 -10.39
N GLY A 124 -17.33 -18.26 -10.61
CA GLY A 124 -17.16 -19.20 -11.71
C GLY A 124 -17.97 -20.49 -11.55
N LYS A 125 -19.30 -20.44 -11.58
CA LYS A 125 -20.18 -21.61 -11.38
C LYS A 125 -20.23 -22.57 -12.56
N THR A 126 -19.80 -22.12 -13.74
CA THR A 126 -19.73 -22.93 -14.96
C THR A 126 -18.31 -22.92 -15.52
N LYS A 127 -17.96 -23.94 -16.31
CA LYS A 127 -16.65 -24.00 -16.97
C LYS A 127 -16.33 -22.75 -17.77
N ASN A 128 -17.32 -22.24 -18.51
CA ASN A 128 -17.16 -21.05 -19.36
C ASN A 128 -16.83 -19.79 -18.54
N ILE A 129 -17.61 -19.53 -17.49
CA ILE A 129 -17.35 -18.39 -16.59
C ILE A 129 -16.02 -18.59 -15.88
N ALA A 130 -15.78 -19.78 -15.34
CA ALA A 130 -14.56 -20.11 -14.60
C ALA A 130 -13.30 -19.98 -15.46
N SER A 131 -13.34 -20.32 -16.75
CA SER A 131 -12.20 -20.15 -17.65
C SER A 131 -11.92 -18.70 -18.04
N GLY A 132 -12.92 -17.82 -17.94
CA GLY A 132 -12.77 -16.39 -18.19
C GLY A 132 -12.26 -15.59 -16.98
N LEU A 133 -12.15 -16.22 -15.81
CA LEU A 133 -11.57 -15.61 -14.62
C LEU A 133 -10.04 -15.54 -14.71
N GLN A 134 -9.43 -14.70 -13.90
CA GLN A 134 -7.97 -14.62 -13.81
C GLN A 134 -7.41 -15.85 -13.08
N HIS A 135 -6.37 -16.48 -13.62
CA HIS A 135 -5.61 -17.53 -12.92
C HIS A 135 -4.11 -17.26 -13.03
N GLY A 136 -3.38 -17.56 -11.97
CA GLY A 136 -1.93 -17.39 -11.93
C GLY A 136 -1.50 -16.65 -10.69
N PHE A 137 -0.32 -16.04 -10.76
CA PHE A 137 0.27 -15.34 -9.63
C PHE A 137 0.19 -13.84 -9.82
N PHE A 138 -0.23 -13.14 -8.78
CA PHE A 138 -0.13 -11.69 -8.65
C PHE A 138 0.92 -11.38 -7.61
N ILE A 139 2.05 -10.88 -8.07
CA ILE A 139 3.20 -10.54 -7.24
C ILE A 139 3.14 -9.05 -6.97
N TYR A 140 2.89 -8.69 -5.72
CA TYR A 140 2.92 -7.32 -5.24
C TYR A 140 4.35 -6.99 -4.85
N PHE A 141 4.89 -5.93 -5.43
CA PHE A 141 6.27 -5.53 -5.22
C PHE A 141 6.44 -4.01 -5.22
N ARG A 142 7.49 -3.57 -4.54
CA ARG A 142 7.92 -2.18 -4.53
C ARG A 142 9.28 -2.08 -5.18
N PRO A 143 9.44 -1.31 -6.28
CA PRO A 143 10.77 -1.00 -6.79
C PRO A 143 11.61 -0.41 -5.66
N LEU A 144 12.84 -0.92 -5.51
CA LEU A 144 13.78 -0.37 -4.56
C LEU A 144 14.02 1.10 -4.94
N PRO A 145 13.76 2.03 -4.02
CA PRO A 145 14.00 3.44 -4.30
C PRO A 145 15.50 3.67 -4.52
N THR A 146 15.80 4.59 -5.44
CA THR A 146 17.17 5.01 -5.76
C THR A 146 17.30 6.49 -5.48
N LYS A 147 18.52 7.01 -5.41
CA LYS A 147 18.73 8.47 -5.33
C LYS A 147 18.06 9.22 -6.50
N THR A 148 18.02 8.61 -7.68
CA THR A 148 17.35 9.17 -8.86
C THR A 148 15.82 9.16 -8.72
N SER A 149 15.25 8.11 -8.11
CA SER A 149 13.82 8.08 -7.83
C SER A 149 13.48 9.16 -6.79
N GLY A 150 14.21 9.26 -5.68
CA GLY A 150 13.93 10.25 -4.63
C GLY A 150 13.84 11.68 -5.17
N LYS A 151 14.78 12.07 -6.04
CA LYS A 151 14.71 13.36 -6.76
C LYS A 151 13.50 13.49 -7.69
N LYS A 152 13.07 12.42 -8.33
CA LYS A 152 11.86 12.38 -9.17
C LYS A 152 10.61 12.53 -8.31
N GLU A 153 10.53 11.85 -7.16
CA GLU A 153 9.43 11.98 -6.21
C GLU A 153 9.37 13.39 -5.59
N ALA A 154 10.50 13.99 -5.23
CA ALA A 154 10.56 15.40 -4.79
C ALA A 154 10.07 16.37 -5.87
N ARG A 155 10.38 16.13 -7.16
CA ARG A 155 9.83 16.93 -8.27
C ARG A 155 8.33 16.76 -8.44
N LYS A 156 7.81 15.53 -8.28
CA LYS A 156 6.35 15.29 -8.31
C LYS A 156 5.65 16.03 -7.17
N LEU A 157 6.24 16.03 -5.97
CA LEU A 157 5.71 16.78 -4.84
C LEU A 157 5.63 18.28 -5.15
N LYS A 158 6.70 18.87 -5.68
CA LYS A 158 6.72 20.27 -6.11
C LYS A 158 5.63 20.59 -7.13
N ALA A 159 5.43 19.71 -8.12
CA ALA A 159 4.36 19.88 -9.12
C ALA A 159 2.96 19.84 -8.50
N LEU A 160 2.69 18.85 -7.63
CA LEU A 160 1.40 18.73 -6.92
C LEU A 160 1.05 19.97 -6.08
N LEU A 161 2.06 20.66 -5.55
CA LEU A 161 1.86 21.87 -4.75
C LEU A 161 1.66 23.12 -5.61
N ALA A 162 2.23 23.15 -6.82
CA ALA A 162 2.10 24.27 -7.77
C ALA A 162 0.74 24.30 -8.46
N ASP A 163 0.15 23.14 -8.77
CA ASP A 163 -1.17 23.04 -9.43
C ASP A 163 -2.36 23.39 -8.50
N GLY A 164 -2.09 23.76 -7.25
CA GLY A 164 -3.08 24.10 -6.23
C GLY A 164 -3.72 25.50 -6.34
N GLU A 165 -3.35 26.31 -7.34
CA GLU A 165 -3.98 27.59 -7.68
C GLU A 165 -5.11 27.41 -8.71
N ALA A 166 -6.10 26.55 -8.43
CA ALA A 166 -7.28 26.42 -9.31
C ALA A 166 -8.28 27.57 -9.05
N GLU A 167 -8.60 28.31 -10.11
CA GLU A 167 -9.58 29.40 -10.16
C GLU A 167 -10.98 28.97 -9.66
N LYS A 168 -11.69 29.91 -9.02
CA LYS A 168 -13.07 29.72 -8.56
C LYS A 168 -13.99 29.41 -9.74
N ALA A 169 -14.56 28.20 -9.76
CA ALA A 169 -15.65 27.87 -10.69
C ALA A 169 -16.87 28.78 -10.41
N GLY A 170 -17.19 29.61 -11.40
CA GLY A 170 -18.34 30.49 -11.42
C GLY A 170 -19.65 29.71 -11.56
N ASP A 171 -20.68 30.33 -11.00
CA ASP A 171 -22.08 29.92 -10.95
C ASP A 171 -22.70 29.83 -12.37
N THR A 172 -23.13 28.64 -12.81
CA THR A 172 -24.04 28.50 -13.97
C THR A 172 -25.02 27.32 -13.80
N ASN A 173 -26.19 27.63 -13.25
CA ASN A 173 -27.42 26.87 -13.49
C ASN A 173 -27.85 27.05 -14.95
N ASN A 174 -27.59 26.06 -15.82
CA ASN A 174 -28.38 25.69 -17.00
C ASN A 174 -27.58 24.68 -17.82
N VAL A 175 -27.90 23.38 -17.71
CA VAL A 175 -27.36 22.35 -18.61
C VAL A 175 -28.50 21.60 -19.28
N THR A 176 -28.59 21.78 -20.59
CA THR A 176 -29.44 21.02 -21.52
C THR A 176 -28.92 19.58 -21.59
N TRP A 177 -29.77 18.60 -21.27
CA TRP A 177 -29.42 17.17 -21.27
C TRP A 177 -29.38 16.62 -22.70
N CYS A 178 -28.34 16.96 -23.46
CA CYS A 178 -28.03 16.30 -24.73
C CYS A 178 -26.56 16.53 -25.09
N SER A 179 -25.68 15.87 -24.34
CA SER A 179 -24.26 15.67 -24.66
C SER A 179 -23.74 14.53 -23.78
N GLN A 180 -22.74 13.78 -24.26
CA GLN A 180 -21.91 12.98 -23.34
C GLN A 180 -21.25 13.98 -22.40
N ILE A 181 -21.73 14.06 -21.16
CA ILE A 181 -21.14 14.91 -20.14
C ILE A 181 -20.27 14.03 -19.26
N THR A 182 -18.96 14.10 -19.47
CA THR A 182 -17.98 13.53 -18.54
C THR A 182 -17.96 14.37 -17.28
N ILE A 183 -18.46 13.83 -16.17
CA ILE A 183 -18.33 14.44 -14.84
C ILE A 183 -17.40 13.55 -14.01
N CYS A 184 -16.26 14.12 -13.61
CA CYS A 184 -15.37 13.51 -12.63
C CYS A 184 -15.91 13.76 -11.22
N VAL A 185 -16.20 12.71 -10.45
CA VAL A 185 -16.70 12.85 -9.07
C VAL A 185 -15.93 11.94 -8.10
N ASP A 186 -15.61 12.51 -6.93
CA ASP A 186 -14.95 11.86 -5.79
C ASP A 186 -15.85 10.80 -5.16
N THR A 187 -15.37 9.54 -5.11
CA THR A 187 -16.04 8.39 -4.47
C THR A 187 -16.56 8.63 -3.05
N ASN A 188 -15.94 9.53 -2.28
CA ASN A 188 -16.35 9.82 -0.91
C ASN A 188 -17.54 10.79 -0.82
N LYS A 189 -17.96 11.39 -1.94
CA LYS A 189 -19.04 12.39 -2.00
C LYS A 189 -20.20 12.02 -2.93
N VAL A 190 -20.20 10.83 -3.52
CA VAL A 190 -21.22 10.49 -4.51
C VAL A 190 -22.49 9.99 -3.84
N ASN A 191 -23.44 10.90 -3.60
CA ASN A 191 -24.85 10.53 -3.68
C ASN A 191 -25.18 10.37 -5.16
N LEU A 192 -25.05 9.14 -5.68
CA LEU A 192 -25.47 8.86 -7.05
C LEU A 192 -26.97 9.19 -7.15
N PRO A 193 -27.42 9.88 -8.22
CA PRO A 193 -28.83 10.18 -8.38
C PRO A 193 -29.64 8.87 -8.37
N VAL A 194 -30.76 8.89 -7.65
CA VAL A 194 -31.76 7.82 -7.68
C VAL A 194 -32.35 7.83 -9.09
N LEU A 195 -32.21 6.69 -9.78
CA LEU A 195 -32.68 6.56 -11.14
C LEU A 195 -34.20 6.35 -11.18
N PRO A 196 -34.90 6.91 -12.18
CA PRO A 196 -36.24 6.47 -12.54
C PRO A 196 -36.27 4.96 -12.87
N GLU A 197 -37.42 4.31 -12.74
CA GLU A 197 -37.57 2.84 -12.90
C GLU A 197 -37.16 2.35 -14.31
N GLU A 198 -37.23 3.22 -15.31
CA GLU A 198 -36.91 2.94 -16.71
C GLU A 198 -35.40 2.96 -17.06
N TYR A 199 -34.52 3.22 -16.08
CA TYR A 199 -33.07 3.24 -16.26
C TYR A 199 -32.36 2.10 -15.51
N THR A 200 -31.38 1.49 -16.16
CA THR A 200 -30.50 0.47 -15.59
C THR A 200 -29.08 1.02 -15.44
N ARG A 201 -28.52 0.99 -14.21
CA ARG A 201 -27.13 1.37 -13.95
C ARG A 201 -26.19 0.18 -14.05
N THR A 202 -25.16 0.29 -14.88
CA THR A 202 -24.07 -0.67 -14.95
C THR A 202 -22.78 0.01 -14.50
N ILE A 203 -22.11 -0.55 -13.49
CA ILE A 203 -20.81 -0.06 -13.02
C ILE A 203 -19.74 -1.05 -13.47
N THR A 204 -18.83 -0.62 -14.33
CA THR A 204 -17.77 -1.45 -14.88
C THR A 204 -16.40 -0.85 -14.62
N LYS A 205 -15.47 -1.63 -14.08
CA LYS A 205 -14.07 -1.19 -13.99
C LYS A 205 -13.42 -1.37 -15.36
N ILE A 206 -12.94 -0.28 -15.97
CA ILE A 206 -12.22 -0.27 -17.24
C ILE A 206 -10.83 0.35 -17.05
N SER A 207 -9.83 -0.01 -17.85
CA SER A 207 -8.52 0.65 -17.75
C SER A 207 -8.61 2.10 -18.22
N VAL A 208 -7.72 2.98 -17.76
CA VAL A 208 -7.63 4.37 -18.26
C VAL A 208 -7.45 4.37 -19.78
N LYS A 209 -6.64 3.45 -20.32
CA LYS A 209 -6.49 3.24 -21.77
C LYS A 209 -7.78 2.83 -22.47
N LYS A 210 -8.57 1.95 -21.84
CA LYS A 210 -9.86 1.53 -22.38
C LYS A 210 -10.87 2.67 -22.32
N ALA A 211 -10.79 3.55 -21.32
CA ALA A 211 -11.59 4.75 -21.22
C ALA A 211 -11.22 5.77 -22.31
N VAL A 212 -9.94 5.98 -22.59
CA VAL A 212 -9.44 6.80 -23.72
C VAL A 212 -9.90 6.22 -25.06
N SER A 213 -9.77 4.90 -25.27
CA SER A 213 -10.22 4.26 -26.52
C SER A 213 -11.73 4.29 -26.74
N ARG A 214 -12.50 4.55 -25.68
CA ARG A 214 -13.95 4.72 -25.70
C ARG A 214 -14.36 6.20 -25.74
N GLU A 215 -13.39 7.11 -25.88
CA GLU A 215 -13.59 8.57 -25.86
C GLU A 215 -14.27 9.08 -24.58
N LEU A 216 -14.17 8.32 -23.49
CA LEU A 216 -14.70 8.74 -22.18
C LEU A 216 -13.74 9.72 -21.47
N ILE A 217 -12.47 9.75 -21.92
CA ILE A 217 -11.38 10.61 -21.47
C ILE A 217 -10.68 11.13 -22.73
N GLU A 218 -10.34 12.42 -22.77
CA GLU A 218 -9.52 12.98 -23.84
C GLU A 218 -8.11 12.37 -23.83
N GLU A 219 -7.53 12.08 -24.99
CA GLU A 219 -6.23 11.40 -25.10
C GLU A 219 -5.11 12.15 -24.35
N GLU A 220 -5.17 13.48 -24.33
CA GLU A 220 -4.27 14.36 -23.58
C GLU A 220 -4.37 14.21 -22.05
N SER A 221 -5.53 13.82 -21.52
CA SER A 221 -5.76 13.60 -20.09
C SER A 221 -5.37 12.20 -19.61
N GLU A 222 -4.95 11.27 -20.50
CA GLU A 222 -4.56 9.90 -20.13
C GLU A 222 -3.51 9.89 -19.00
N ARG A 223 -2.52 10.79 -19.08
CA ARG A 223 -1.43 10.87 -18.10
C ARG A 223 -1.88 11.36 -16.74
N GLU A 224 -2.82 12.29 -16.72
CA GLU A 224 -3.44 12.80 -15.50
C GLU A 224 -4.21 11.67 -14.82
N PHE A 225 -4.98 10.90 -15.57
CA PHE A 225 -5.78 9.82 -15.01
C PHE A 225 -4.98 8.60 -14.58
N LEU A 226 -3.89 8.29 -15.29
CA LEU A 226 -2.91 7.29 -14.87
C LEU A 226 -2.19 7.64 -13.56
N GLN A 227 -2.25 8.89 -13.10
CA GLN A 227 -1.68 9.29 -11.81
C GLN A 227 -2.55 8.88 -10.61
N PHE A 228 -3.85 8.64 -10.85
CA PHE A 228 -4.84 8.25 -9.84
C PHE A 228 -5.12 6.73 -9.82
N GLY A 229 -4.71 6.01 -10.86
CA GLY A 229 -4.80 4.55 -10.96
C GLY A 229 -4.75 4.08 -12.41
N ASP A 230 -4.49 2.80 -12.65
CA ASP A 230 -4.47 2.20 -14.00
C ASP A 230 -5.88 1.96 -14.58
N SER A 231 -6.91 2.21 -13.78
CA SER A 231 -8.30 1.86 -14.03
C SER A 231 -9.27 2.84 -13.38
N VAL A 232 -10.45 2.93 -13.99
CA VAL A 232 -11.56 3.82 -13.66
C VAL A 232 -12.83 2.99 -13.58
N PHE A 233 -13.80 3.38 -12.77
CA PHE A 233 -15.14 2.82 -12.89
C PHE A 233 -15.94 3.67 -13.87
N CYS A 234 -16.39 3.04 -14.94
CA CYS A 234 -17.34 3.55 -15.90
C CYS A 234 -18.74 3.18 -15.42
N VAL A 235 -19.53 4.21 -15.11
CA VAL A 235 -20.95 4.07 -14.79
C VAL A 235 -21.74 4.37 -16.05
N GLU A 236 -22.54 3.41 -16.49
CA GLU A 236 -23.42 3.52 -17.66
C GLU A 236 -24.87 3.44 -17.16
N ASP A 237 -25.60 4.54 -17.26
CA ASP A 237 -27.05 4.56 -17.04
C ASP A 237 -27.76 4.43 -18.39
N LYS A 238 -28.52 3.34 -18.58
CA LYS A 238 -29.18 3.00 -19.86
C LYS A 238 -30.69 2.97 -19.71
N ARG A 239 -31.39 3.63 -20.62
CA ARG A 239 -32.84 3.51 -20.74
C ARG A 239 -33.24 2.30 -21.59
N GLU A 240 -34.35 1.63 -21.26
CA GLU A 240 -34.83 0.43 -21.99
C GLU A 240 -35.09 0.65 -23.50
N ASP A 241 -35.34 1.89 -23.93
CA ASP A 241 -35.57 2.24 -25.35
C ASP A 241 -34.28 2.56 -26.13
N GLY A 242 -33.12 2.52 -25.47
CA GLY A 242 -31.80 2.64 -26.10
C GLY A 242 -31.39 4.04 -26.53
N CYS A 243 -32.13 5.09 -26.12
CA CYS A 243 -31.86 6.46 -26.57
C CYS A 243 -30.84 7.23 -25.74
N ASP A 244 -30.58 6.85 -24.48
CA ASP A 244 -29.76 7.64 -23.56
C ASP A 244 -28.68 6.77 -22.88
N GLU A 245 -27.40 7.10 -23.10
CA GLU A 245 -26.26 6.57 -22.34
C GLU A 245 -25.51 7.76 -21.73
N VAL A 246 -25.60 7.93 -20.41
CA VAL A 246 -24.80 8.93 -19.68
C VAL A 246 -23.64 8.19 -19.01
N GLY A 247 -22.41 8.50 -19.44
CA GLY A 247 -21.19 7.89 -18.94
C GLY A 247 -20.48 8.79 -17.94
N TYR A 248 -20.26 8.32 -16.71
CA TYR A 248 -19.38 8.98 -15.75
C TYR A 248 -18.17 8.12 -15.43
N LEU A 249 -17.03 8.78 -15.18
CA LEU A 249 -15.77 8.13 -14.80
C LEU A 249 -15.45 8.43 -13.34
N ILE A 250 -15.29 7.36 -12.57
CA ILE A 250 -14.96 7.40 -11.16
C ILE A 250 -13.51 6.92 -11.00
N TYR A 251 -12.68 7.75 -10.36
CA TYR A 251 -11.29 7.42 -10.05
C TYR A 251 -11.17 6.92 -8.62
N ASN A 252 -10.22 6.01 -8.41
CA ASN A 252 -9.84 5.60 -7.07
C ASN A 252 -9.07 6.78 -6.43
N PRO A 253 -9.47 7.28 -5.25
CA PRO A 253 -8.77 8.40 -4.65
C PRO A 253 -7.32 8.01 -4.34
N VAL A 254 -6.41 8.96 -4.52
CA VAL A 254 -5.13 8.97 -3.81
C VAL A 254 -5.46 8.69 -2.35
N ASP A 255 -4.84 7.67 -1.74
CA ASP A 255 -5.05 7.36 -0.33
C ASP A 255 -4.93 8.65 0.48
N SER A 256 -6.06 9.11 1.03
CA SER A 256 -6.22 10.40 1.70
C SER A 256 -6.08 10.29 3.21
N THR A 257 -5.41 9.23 3.70
CA THR A 257 -5.27 8.93 5.13
C THR A 257 -4.79 10.15 5.92
N VAL A 258 -3.71 10.82 5.49
CA VAL A 258 -3.19 11.98 6.22
C VAL A 258 -4.23 13.10 6.28
N ALA A 259 -4.85 13.44 5.15
CA ALA A 259 -5.86 14.50 5.11
C ALA A 259 -7.07 14.17 6.01
N LYS A 260 -7.68 12.98 5.86
CA LYS A 260 -8.86 12.55 6.62
C LYS A 260 -8.57 12.41 8.11
N VAL A 261 -7.39 11.94 8.49
CA VAL A 261 -6.98 11.83 9.91
C VAL A 261 -6.78 13.21 10.52
N PHE A 262 -6.05 14.10 9.85
CA PHE A 262 -5.82 15.45 10.36
C PHE A 262 -7.07 16.33 10.34
N GLU A 263 -8.04 16.08 9.47
CA GLU A 263 -9.33 16.76 9.45
C GLU A 263 -10.16 16.43 10.71
N ARG A 264 -10.20 15.16 11.10
CA ARG A 264 -11.00 14.71 12.25
C ARG A 264 -10.31 14.89 13.62
N HIS A 265 -9.03 15.27 13.64
CA HIS A 265 -8.24 15.42 14.87
C HIS A 265 -7.70 16.84 15.09
N ASN A 266 -7.81 17.36 16.31
CA ASN A 266 -7.22 18.67 16.66
C ASN A 266 -5.76 18.55 17.10
N TRP A 267 -4.86 18.33 16.15
CA TRP A 267 -3.41 18.17 16.39
C TRP A 267 -2.58 19.40 16.02
N LYS A 268 -3.18 20.60 16.10
CA LYS A 268 -2.54 21.86 15.74
C LYS A 268 -1.27 22.21 16.53
N ASN A 269 -1.07 21.60 17.71
CA ASN A 269 0.12 21.80 18.54
C ASN A 269 0.95 20.52 18.73
N SER A 270 0.64 19.45 17.98
CA SER A 270 1.38 18.21 18.07
C SER A 270 2.78 18.34 17.45
N PHE A 271 3.74 17.60 18.00
CA PHE A 271 5.02 17.36 17.36
C PHE A 271 4.80 16.37 16.21
N ILE A 272 5.18 16.74 14.99
CA ILE A 272 5.02 15.87 13.81
C ILE A 272 6.33 15.17 13.51
N VAL A 273 6.30 13.84 13.48
CA VAL A 273 7.39 12.98 12.99
C VAL A 273 6.89 12.32 11.72
N ALA A 274 7.55 12.49 10.58
CA ALA A 274 7.03 11.97 9.31
C ALA A 274 8.09 11.27 8.48
N ASP A 275 7.72 10.08 8.01
CA ASP A 275 8.39 9.40 6.93
C ASP A 275 8.24 10.22 5.64
N VAL A 276 9.37 10.63 5.07
CA VAL A 276 9.42 11.36 3.80
C VAL A 276 10.25 10.60 2.76
N THR A 277 10.27 9.28 2.83
CA THR A 277 10.79 8.45 1.75
C THR A 277 10.00 8.62 0.46
N GLY A 278 10.55 8.10 -0.64
CA GLY A 278 9.96 8.29 -1.96
C GLY A 278 8.52 7.76 -2.05
N SER A 279 8.21 6.62 -1.40
CA SER A 279 6.84 6.09 -1.36
C SER A 279 5.85 7.02 -0.67
N MET A 280 6.34 7.87 0.24
CA MET A 280 5.50 8.74 1.05
C MET A 280 5.10 10.05 0.37
N TYR A 281 5.61 10.36 -0.83
CA TYR A 281 5.34 11.65 -1.51
C TYR A 281 3.85 12.08 -1.58
N PRO A 282 2.86 11.19 -1.81
CA PRO A 282 1.45 11.61 -1.87
C PRO A 282 0.89 11.98 -0.49
N TYR A 283 1.37 11.32 0.57
CA TYR A 283 1.00 11.60 1.96
C TYR A 283 1.71 12.85 2.47
N THR A 284 2.96 13.05 2.07
CA THR A 284 3.72 14.27 2.31
C THR A 284 3.04 15.48 1.67
N ALA A 285 2.50 15.34 0.46
CA ALA A 285 1.69 16.39 -0.19
C ALA A 285 0.44 16.75 0.64
N GLN A 286 -0.25 15.75 1.20
CA GLN A 286 -1.40 15.98 2.08
C GLN A 286 -1.02 16.70 3.37
N LEU A 287 0.11 16.32 3.99
CA LEU A 287 0.63 17.01 5.16
C LEU A 287 0.94 18.47 4.85
N LEU A 288 1.65 18.74 3.74
CA LEU A 288 1.98 20.09 3.31
C LEU A 288 0.71 20.91 3.02
N LYS A 289 -0.28 20.34 2.34
CA LYS A 289 -1.56 21.02 2.10
C LYS A 289 -2.29 21.35 3.40
N TRP A 290 -2.32 20.43 4.36
CA TRP A 290 -2.91 20.69 5.67
C TRP A 290 -2.15 21.81 6.41
N LEU A 291 -0.82 21.84 6.31
CA LEU A 291 0.02 22.90 6.89
C LEU A 291 -0.23 24.26 6.24
N GLN A 292 -0.39 24.35 4.91
CA GLN A 292 -0.78 25.60 4.24
C GLN A 292 -2.07 26.19 4.81
N LEU A 293 -3.03 25.34 5.17
CA LEU A 293 -4.33 25.75 5.70
C LEU A 293 -4.33 26.01 7.22
N ASN A 294 -3.39 25.44 7.97
CA ASN A 294 -3.43 25.41 9.44
C ASN A 294 -2.22 26.03 10.14
N LEU A 295 -1.15 26.38 9.41
CA LEU A 295 -0.05 27.15 9.97
C LEU A 295 -0.52 28.58 10.25
N THR A 296 0.00 29.15 11.33
CA THR A 296 -0.26 30.54 11.70
C THR A 296 1.06 31.17 12.10
N ASP A 297 1.22 32.46 11.85
CA ASP A 297 2.44 33.18 12.20
C ASP A 297 2.65 33.31 13.72
N LYS A 298 1.70 32.87 14.54
CA LYS A 298 1.72 33.04 16.01
C LYS A 298 2.43 31.91 16.76
N VAL A 299 2.42 30.68 16.24
CA VAL A 299 2.87 29.49 16.98
C VAL A 299 3.82 28.66 16.13
N LYS A 300 5.07 28.57 16.56
CA LYS A 300 6.06 27.65 15.98
C LYS A 300 5.75 26.21 16.35
N ARG A 301 6.00 25.29 15.43
CA ARG A 301 5.82 23.85 15.59
C ARG A 301 7.13 23.13 15.36
N GLN A 302 7.25 21.95 15.97
CA GLN A 302 8.41 21.08 15.81
C GLN A 302 8.08 19.94 14.86
N PHE A 303 9.02 19.69 13.95
CA PHE A 303 8.94 18.63 12.96
C PHE A 303 10.23 17.83 12.97
N VAL A 304 10.11 16.53 12.78
CA VAL A 304 11.20 15.63 12.41
C VAL A 304 10.79 14.86 11.17
N PHE A 305 11.61 14.90 10.14
CA PHE A 305 11.44 14.15 8.91
C PHE A 305 12.55 13.11 8.79
N PHE A 306 12.24 11.91 8.31
CA PHE A 306 13.24 10.88 8.10
C PHE A 306 13.14 10.23 6.72
N ASN A 307 14.29 9.81 6.19
CA ASN A 307 14.44 9.27 4.83
C ASN A 307 15.28 7.98 4.76
N ASP A 308 15.56 7.40 5.93
CA ASP A 308 16.39 6.21 6.14
C ASP A 308 17.84 6.32 5.66
N GLY A 309 18.52 7.33 6.20
CA GLY A 309 19.97 7.37 6.19
C GLY A 309 20.61 8.05 4.99
N ASP A 310 19.95 8.99 4.31
CA ASP A 310 20.54 9.83 3.26
C ASP A 310 21.17 9.05 2.09
N SER A 311 20.46 8.03 1.61
CA SER A 311 20.94 7.11 0.56
C SER A 311 22.23 6.38 0.93
N LYS A 312 22.54 6.23 2.22
CA LYS A 312 23.63 5.40 2.70
C LYS A 312 23.38 3.95 2.25
N ASP A 313 24.45 3.28 1.80
CA ASP A 313 24.40 1.87 1.43
C ASP A 313 23.83 1.02 2.58
N ASP A 314 22.98 0.05 2.25
CA ASP A 314 22.20 -0.70 3.24
C ASP A 314 23.09 -1.44 4.26
N ASP A 315 24.25 -1.92 3.84
CA ASP A 315 25.25 -2.59 4.70
C ASP A 315 25.91 -1.64 5.72
N LYS A 316 25.81 -0.33 5.51
CA LYS A 316 26.33 0.72 6.40
C LYS A 316 25.26 1.33 7.30
N LYS A 317 23.99 0.95 7.14
CA LYS A 317 22.89 1.40 8.00
C LYS A 317 22.97 0.69 9.35
N VAL A 318 23.74 1.26 10.26
CA VAL A 318 23.87 0.76 11.64
C VAL A 318 22.70 1.29 12.47
N ILE A 319 21.89 0.39 13.05
CA ILE A 319 20.78 0.73 13.95
C ILE A 319 21.25 1.69 15.06
N GLY A 320 20.51 2.78 15.26
CA GLY A 320 20.82 3.88 16.19
C GLY A 320 21.75 4.95 15.60
N LYS A 321 22.25 4.74 14.38
CA LYS A 321 23.17 5.63 13.64
C LYS A 321 22.88 5.61 12.13
N THR A 322 21.64 5.29 11.75
CA THR A 322 21.23 5.22 10.35
C THR A 322 21.33 6.59 9.70
N GLY A 323 20.92 7.65 10.41
CA GLY A 323 21.01 9.04 9.94
C GLY A 323 19.79 9.44 9.11
N GLY A 324 19.90 10.47 8.26
CA GLY A 324 18.76 10.89 7.46
C GLY A 324 17.60 11.45 8.29
N ILE A 325 17.91 12.08 9.42
CA ILE A 325 16.95 12.71 10.33
C ILE A 325 17.07 14.22 10.19
N TYR A 326 15.96 14.88 9.86
CA TYR A 326 15.89 16.32 9.57
C TYR A 326 14.88 16.98 10.50
N SER A 327 15.36 17.85 11.39
CA SER A 327 14.49 18.57 12.33
C SER A 327 14.33 20.04 11.97
N VAL A 328 13.13 20.59 12.12
CA VAL A 328 12.88 22.02 11.97
C VAL A 328 11.89 22.52 13.04
N PHE A 329 12.18 23.68 13.63
CA PHE A 329 11.30 24.38 14.57
C PHE A 329 10.88 25.73 14.00
N THR A 330 9.71 25.77 13.38
CA THR A 330 9.26 26.93 12.62
C THR A 330 7.74 27.03 12.54
N ASN A 331 7.27 28.21 12.16
CA ASN A 331 5.90 28.49 11.74
C ASN A 331 5.81 28.86 10.26
N LYS A 332 6.94 28.93 9.54
CA LYS A 332 6.97 29.29 8.12
C LYS A 332 6.82 28.04 7.26
N TYR A 333 5.87 28.08 6.34
CA TYR A 333 5.60 26.99 5.40
C TYR A 333 6.84 26.64 4.57
N ASP A 334 7.50 27.64 3.97
CA ASP A 334 8.65 27.42 3.07
C ASP A 334 9.83 26.74 3.79
N GLU A 335 10.06 27.03 5.08
CA GLU A 335 11.12 26.37 5.85
C GLU A 335 10.81 24.87 6.05
N ILE A 336 9.53 24.52 6.23
CA ILE A 336 9.08 23.13 6.38
C ILE A 336 9.19 22.40 5.04
N GLU A 337 8.65 23.00 3.97
CA GLU A 337 8.68 22.44 2.62
C GLU A 337 10.12 22.19 2.16
N ASN A 338 11.01 23.17 2.32
CA ASN A 338 12.41 23.03 1.96
C ASN A 338 13.12 21.93 2.77
N THR A 339 12.79 21.77 4.04
CA THR A 339 13.36 20.70 4.88
C THR A 339 12.91 19.32 4.37
N ILE A 340 11.62 19.15 4.05
CA ILE A 340 11.07 17.92 3.48
C ILE A 340 11.72 17.60 2.14
N ILE A 341 11.78 18.57 1.21
CA ILE A 341 12.40 18.38 -0.10
C ILE A 341 13.87 17.99 0.05
N THR A 342 14.61 18.64 0.95
CA THR A 342 16.01 18.31 1.20
C THR A 342 16.16 16.88 1.70
N ALA A 343 15.32 16.44 2.65
CA ALA A 343 15.30 15.07 3.12
C ALA A 343 15.00 14.09 1.98
N MET A 344 13.95 14.32 1.19
CA MET A 344 13.59 13.47 0.02
C MET A 344 14.69 13.41 -1.04
N GLU A 345 15.42 14.51 -1.28
CA GLU A 345 16.49 14.56 -2.28
C GLU A 345 17.77 13.85 -1.81
N ASN A 346 17.98 13.76 -0.50
CA ASN A 346 19.13 13.10 0.11
C ASN A 346 18.90 11.60 0.33
N GLY A 347 17.67 11.14 0.56
CA GLY A 347 17.35 9.74 0.82
C GLY A 347 15.94 9.36 0.38
N SER A 348 15.76 8.09 0.00
CA SER A 348 14.50 7.61 -0.55
C SER A 348 13.99 6.31 0.07
N GLY A 349 14.65 5.80 1.14
CA GLY A 349 14.30 4.56 1.86
C GLY A 349 15.30 3.41 1.68
N GLY A 350 15.90 3.26 0.48
CA GLY A 350 16.84 2.16 0.18
C GLY A 350 16.20 0.77 0.23
N ASP A 351 16.37 0.04 1.33
CA ASP A 351 16.10 -1.40 1.51
C ASP A 351 14.66 -1.77 1.90
N LEU A 352 13.76 -0.79 2.04
CA LEU A 352 12.34 -0.86 2.46
C LEU A 352 12.08 -0.68 3.97
N PRO A 353 12.78 -1.33 4.94
CA PRO A 353 12.61 -1.00 6.34
C PRO A 353 13.13 0.41 6.65
N GLU A 354 12.43 1.18 7.47
CA GLU A 354 12.75 2.61 7.72
C GLU A 354 13.18 2.86 9.18
N ASN A 355 13.90 3.96 9.45
CA ASN A 355 14.45 4.29 10.77
C ASN A 355 13.49 5.13 11.66
N ASN A 356 12.28 4.63 11.86
CA ASN A 356 11.22 5.33 12.60
C ASN A 356 11.59 5.64 14.06
N ILE A 357 12.28 4.73 14.77
CA ILE A 357 12.56 4.90 16.20
C ILE A 357 13.68 5.92 16.43
N GLU A 358 14.70 5.99 15.57
CA GLU A 358 15.70 7.04 15.58
C GLU A 358 15.05 8.43 15.45
N ALA A 359 14.05 8.58 14.57
CA ALA A 359 13.29 9.82 14.43
C ALA A 359 12.49 10.18 15.70
N LEU A 360 11.90 9.18 16.37
CA LEU A 360 11.24 9.37 17.66
C LEU A 360 12.23 9.78 18.77
N ILE A 361 13.40 9.14 18.84
CA ILE A 361 14.44 9.48 19.81
C ILE A 361 14.90 10.93 19.60
N GLU A 362 15.07 11.36 18.35
CA GLU A 362 15.40 12.74 18.03
C GLU A 362 14.30 13.70 18.49
N SER A 363 13.01 13.35 18.30
CA SER A 363 11.90 14.16 18.80
C SER A 363 11.96 14.37 20.33
N ASP A 364 12.35 13.34 21.10
CA ASP A 364 12.50 13.45 22.55
C ASP A 364 13.73 14.29 22.95
N ARG A 365 14.81 14.20 22.18
CA ARG A 365 16.01 15.04 22.36
C ARG A 365 15.69 16.52 22.18
N ILE A 366 14.87 16.87 21.18
CA ILE A 366 14.51 18.25 20.88
C ILE A 366 13.41 18.74 21.85
N CYS A 367 12.40 17.92 22.15
CA CYS A 367 11.30 18.30 23.03
C CYS A 367 11.01 17.25 24.11
N ARG A 368 11.75 17.35 25.23
CA ARG A 368 11.60 16.43 26.37
C ARG A 368 10.21 16.45 27.02
N TYR A 369 9.46 17.56 26.91
CA TYR A 369 8.13 17.70 27.52
C TYR A 369 6.98 17.71 26.51
N CYS A 370 7.24 17.41 25.23
CA CYS A 370 6.18 17.23 24.25
C CYS A 370 5.59 15.82 24.40
N ASP A 371 4.32 15.75 24.82
CA ASP A 371 3.60 14.48 25.04
C ASP A 371 2.59 14.15 23.93
N SER A 372 2.46 15.02 22.92
CA SER A 372 1.58 14.81 21.76
C SER A 372 2.39 14.64 20.49
N ILE A 373 2.93 13.44 20.28
CA ILE A 373 3.71 13.08 19.11
C ILE A 373 2.80 12.37 18.10
N VAL A 374 2.79 12.87 16.87
CA VAL A 374 2.08 12.27 15.74
C VAL A 374 3.12 11.77 14.74
N MET A 375 3.18 10.46 14.54
CA MET A 375 4.01 9.83 13.52
C MET A 375 3.20 9.59 12.25
N ILE A 376 3.70 9.95 11.07
CA ILE A 376 3.14 9.54 9.78
C ILE A 376 4.08 8.52 9.16
N ALA A 377 3.58 7.34 8.82
CA ALA A 377 4.40 6.21 8.38
C ALA A 377 3.74 5.36 7.27
N ASP A 378 4.58 4.66 6.49
CA ASP A 378 4.16 3.75 5.44
C ASP A 378 3.85 2.35 5.99
N ASN A 379 2.60 1.88 5.88
CA ASN A 379 2.21 0.55 6.35
C ASN A 379 3.04 -0.60 5.75
N TRP A 380 3.55 -0.45 4.55
CA TRP A 380 4.25 -1.52 3.86
C TRP A 380 5.75 -1.56 4.17
N ALA A 381 6.27 -0.57 4.89
CA ALA A 381 7.65 -0.52 5.35
C ALA A 381 7.74 -1.09 6.78
N PRO A 382 8.56 -2.12 7.03
CA PRO A 382 8.90 -2.52 8.40
C PRO A 382 9.66 -1.42 9.15
N VAL A 383 9.65 -1.48 10.47
CA VAL A 383 10.44 -0.55 11.29
C VAL A 383 11.84 -1.14 11.47
N LYS A 384 12.84 -0.61 10.76
CA LYS A 384 14.23 -1.14 10.73
C LYS A 384 14.82 -1.23 12.13
N ASP A 385 14.60 -0.19 12.92
CA ASP A 385 15.19 0.04 14.23
C ASP A 385 14.23 -0.31 15.37
N ILE A 386 13.28 -1.23 15.15
CA ILE A 386 12.29 -1.66 16.14
C ILE A 386 12.94 -2.17 17.44
N SER A 387 14.20 -2.64 17.38
CA SER A 387 14.98 -3.05 18.56
C SER A 387 15.26 -1.90 19.54
N LEU A 388 15.23 -0.64 19.07
CA LEU A 388 15.41 0.55 19.91
C LEU A 388 14.13 0.93 20.68
N LEU A 389 12.97 0.38 20.31
CA LEU A 389 11.68 0.71 20.90
C LEU A 389 11.65 0.52 22.43
N ALA A 390 12.39 -0.47 22.94
CA ALA A 390 12.48 -0.72 24.39
C ALA A 390 13.00 0.50 25.19
N GLY A 391 13.73 1.42 24.55
CA GLY A 391 14.23 2.65 25.17
C GLY A 391 13.32 3.87 25.01
N TYR A 392 12.13 3.73 24.39
CA TYR A 392 11.23 4.84 24.09
C TYR A 392 9.84 4.62 24.72
N HIS A 393 9.37 5.58 25.52
CA HIS A 393 8.18 5.39 26.37
C HIS A 393 7.10 6.47 26.25
N LYS A 394 7.26 7.45 25.37
CA LYS A 394 6.23 8.47 25.15
C LYS A 394 5.12 7.95 24.26
N PRO A 395 3.84 8.30 24.51
CA PRO A 395 2.73 7.97 23.61
C PRO A 395 2.93 8.50 22.19
N VAL A 396 2.76 7.62 21.20
CA VAL A 396 2.85 7.97 19.78
C VAL A 396 1.51 7.72 19.09
N LYS A 397 0.98 8.75 18.42
CA LYS A 397 -0.20 8.64 17.55
C LYS A 397 0.29 8.34 16.13
N ILE A 398 0.09 7.13 15.65
CA ILE A 398 0.61 6.66 14.36
C ILE A 398 -0.47 6.83 13.29
N VAL A 399 -0.30 7.79 12.39
CA VAL A 399 -1.04 7.89 11.13
C VAL A 399 -0.42 6.91 10.15
N LEU A 400 -1.13 5.82 9.87
CA LEU A 400 -0.60 4.71 9.12
C LEU A 400 -1.18 4.67 7.71
N CYS A 401 -0.36 5.03 6.73
CA CYS A 401 -0.74 5.23 5.35
C CYS A 401 -0.64 3.94 4.52
N GLY A 402 -1.46 3.78 3.48
CA GLY A 402 -1.39 2.62 2.59
C GLY A 402 -1.96 1.32 3.18
N VAL A 403 -2.89 1.41 4.13
CA VAL A 403 -3.55 0.25 4.73
C VAL A 403 -4.74 -0.17 3.87
N PHE A 404 -4.70 -1.41 3.35
CA PHE A 404 -5.80 -2.01 2.59
C PHE A 404 -6.47 -3.13 3.38
N ASP A 405 -5.73 -4.24 3.57
CA ASP A 405 -6.22 -5.39 4.33
C ASP A 405 -5.52 -5.51 5.68
N LYS A 406 -4.18 -5.48 5.67
CA LYS A 406 -3.35 -5.79 6.82
C LYS A 406 -2.56 -4.59 7.27
N ILE A 407 -2.52 -4.42 8.59
CA ILE A 407 -1.60 -3.54 9.27
C ILE A 407 -0.29 -4.29 9.51
N ASN A 408 0.82 -3.61 9.25
CA ASN A 408 2.14 -4.09 9.62
C ASN A 408 2.31 -4.10 11.15
N LYS A 409 2.75 -5.26 11.62
CA LYS A 409 2.76 -5.64 13.03
C LYS A 409 3.79 -4.87 13.85
N ASP A 410 4.81 -4.29 13.20
CA ASP A 410 5.75 -3.39 13.86
C ASP A 410 5.04 -2.15 14.39
N TYR A 411 4.06 -1.61 13.65
CA TYR A 411 3.27 -0.46 14.10
C TYR A 411 2.25 -0.84 15.19
N LEU A 412 1.70 -2.06 15.16
CA LEU A 412 0.91 -2.59 16.29
C LEU A 412 1.76 -2.65 17.56
N LYS A 413 2.98 -3.17 17.45
CA LYS A 413 3.94 -3.24 18.55
C LYS A 413 4.34 -1.84 19.03
N LEU A 414 4.65 -0.92 18.12
CA LEU A 414 4.98 0.46 18.42
C LEU A 414 3.86 1.16 19.19
N ALA A 415 2.62 1.11 18.71
CA ALA A 415 1.47 1.69 19.40
C ALA A 415 1.26 1.06 20.79
N ARG A 416 1.47 -0.25 20.92
CA ARG A 416 1.32 -0.96 22.19
C ARG A 416 2.35 -0.50 23.23
N GLU A 417 3.64 -0.60 22.91
CA GLU A 417 4.73 -0.34 23.84
C GLU A 417 4.81 1.14 24.23
N THR A 418 4.41 2.04 23.33
CA THR A 418 4.34 3.47 23.60
C THR A 418 3.09 3.90 24.35
N ARG A 419 2.10 3.00 24.52
CA ARG A 419 0.73 3.36 24.96
C ARG A 419 0.09 4.41 24.04
N GLY A 420 0.44 4.35 22.76
CA GLY A 420 -0.05 5.18 21.70
C GLY A 420 -1.33 4.66 21.05
N SER A 421 -1.57 5.13 19.83
CA SER A 421 -2.74 4.80 19.01
C SER A 421 -2.37 4.67 17.54
N ILE A 422 -3.18 3.95 16.76
CA ILE A 422 -3.08 3.89 15.30
C ILE A 422 -4.29 4.58 14.68
N HIS A 423 -4.05 5.36 13.64
CA HIS A 423 -5.04 6.15 12.93
C HIS A 423 -4.97 5.80 11.44
N LEU A 424 -6.04 5.21 10.94
CA LEU A 424 -6.21 4.76 9.56
C LEU A 424 -7.06 5.75 8.78
N ILE A 425 -7.37 5.49 7.52
CA ILE A 425 -8.21 6.41 6.74
C ILE A 425 -9.58 6.67 7.39
N GLU A 426 -10.21 5.65 7.97
CA GLU A 426 -11.58 5.68 8.51
C GLU A 426 -11.72 5.20 9.96
N GLU A 427 -10.66 4.64 10.55
CA GLU A 427 -10.70 4.02 11.89
C GLU A 427 -9.56 4.56 12.78
N ASP A 428 -9.86 4.78 14.06
CA ASP A 428 -8.87 5.14 15.09
C ASP A 428 -8.84 4.07 16.19
N ILE A 429 -7.65 3.58 16.52
CA ILE A 429 -7.43 2.41 17.38
C ILE A 429 -6.61 2.83 18.60
N TYR A 430 -7.29 3.04 19.72
CA TYR A 430 -6.69 3.47 20.98
C TYR A 430 -6.39 2.33 21.96
N SER A 431 -7.04 1.18 21.77
CA SER A 431 -7.07 0.09 22.75
C SER A 431 -5.94 -0.94 22.61
N ILE A 432 -5.04 -0.79 21.63
CA ILE A 432 -3.93 -1.74 21.38
C ILE A 432 -3.07 -1.94 22.64
N SER A 433 -2.81 -0.87 23.40
CA SER A 433 -2.01 -0.92 24.62
C SER A 433 -2.66 -1.68 25.78
N LEU A 434 -3.98 -1.91 25.70
CA LEU A 434 -4.76 -2.64 26.71
C LEU A 434 -4.78 -4.15 26.47
N LEU A 435 -4.35 -4.63 25.29
CA LEU A 435 -4.33 -6.05 24.97
C LEU A 435 -3.36 -6.81 25.89
N LYS A 436 -3.90 -7.87 26.51
CA LYS A 436 -3.14 -8.83 27.30
C LYS A 436 -2.64 -9.98 26.44
N GLU A 437 -1.62 -10.66 26.95
CA GLU A 437 -1.06 -11.85 26.34
C GLU A 437 -2.16 -12.90 26.06
N GLY A 438 -2.21 -13.41 24.83
CA GLY A 438 -3.24 -14.33 24.36
C GLY A 438 -4.56 -13.70 23.89
N GLU A 439 -4.79 -12.39 24.11
CA GLU A 439 -5.98 -11.71 23.61
C GLU A 439 -5.88 -11.37 22.11
N THR A 440 -7.04 -11.12 21.50
CA THR A 440 -7.15 -10.79 20.09
C THR A 440 -7.79 -9.43 19.85
N ILE A 441 -7.34 -8.74 18.80
CA ILE A 441 -7.98 -7.52 18.27
C ILE A 441 -8.29 -7.72 16.79
N LYS A 442 -9.45 -7.24 16.34
CA LYS A 442 -9.84 -7.28 14.94
C LYS A 442 -9.75 -5.87 14.35
N ILE A 443 -8.98 -5.71 13.28
CA ILE A 443 -8.77 -4.44 12.59
C ILE A 443 -8.91 -4.69 11.09
N HIS A 444 -9.71 -3.90 10.37
CA HIS A 444 -9.96 -4.06 8.92
C HIS A 444 -10.25 -5.51 8.48
N GLY A 445 -11.00 -6.26 9.29
CA GLY A 445 -11.38 -7.65 8.99
C GLY A 445 -10.31 -8.71 9.32
N VAL A 446 -9.10 -8.30 9.69
CA VAL A 446 -8.00 -9.18 10.11
C VAL A 446 -7.98 -9.29 11.63
N THR A 447 -7.87 -10.51 12.15
CA THR A 447 -7.73 -10.74 13.60
C THR A 447 -6.27 -10.93 13.94
N TYR A 448 -5.77 -10.19 14.92
CA TYR A 448 -4.42 -10.27 15.44
C TYR A 448 -4.46 -10.79 16.87
N LYS A 449 -3.59 -11.74 17.23
CA LYS A 449 -3.38 -12.21 18.60
C LYS A 449 -2.04 -11.75 19.12
N LEU A 450 -2.01 -11.37 20.38
CA LEU A 450 -0.76 -11.12 21.08
C LEU A 450 -0.18 -12.46 21.59
N ILE A 451 1.00 -12.83 21.10
CA ILE A 451 1.77 -14.00 21.52
C ILE A 451 3.21 -13.59 21.83
N GLU A 452 3.64 -13.83 23.06
CA GLU A 452 4.96 -13.48 23.59
C GLU A 452 5.32 -12.00 23.31
N GLY A 453 4.37 -11.09 23.51
CA GLY A 453 4.54 -9.67 23.24
C GLY A 453 4.64 -9.29 21.76
N ASN A 454 4.38 -10.20 20.83
CA ASN A 454 4.36 -9.94 19.39
C ASN A 454 2.98 -10.24 18.80
N PHE A 455 2.58 -9.46 17.80
CA PHE A 455 1.33 -9.71 17.10
C PHE A 455 1.52 -10.84 16.09
N VAL A 456 0.55 -11.75 16.00
CA VAL A 456 0.45 -12.77 14.97
C VAL A 456 -0.94 -12.74 14.35
N ASP A 457 -1.02 -13.09 13.07
CA ASP A 457 -2.30 -13.13 12.37
C ASP A 457 -3.06 -14.39 12.80
N ILE A 458 -4.28 -14.22 13.28
CA ILE A 458 -5.22 -15.30 13.58
C ILE A 458 -6.13 -15.45 12.38
N THR A 459 -6.18 -16.66 11.86
CA THR A 459 -7.23 -17.01 10.92
C THR A 459 -8.42 -17.58 11.70
N PRO A 460 -9.66 -17.48 11.18
CA PRO A 460 -10.85 -18.01 11.85
C PRO A 460 -10.83 -19.50 12.27
N GLU A 461 -9.80 -20.27 11.89
CA GLU A 461 -9.61 -21.68 12.24
C GLU A 461 -8.70 -21.89 13.46
N SER A 462 -8.03 -20.84 13.95
CA SER A 462 -7.14 -20.89 15.13
C SER A 462 -7.75 -20.25 16.39
N LEU A 463 -9.07 -20.06 16.40
CA LEU A 463 -9.86 -19.62 17.54
C LEU A 463 -10.59 -20.80 18.20
#